data_AF-A0A946PDN6-F1
#
_entry.id   AF-A0A946PDN6-F1
#
_cell.length_a   1.000
_cell.length_b   1.000
_cell.length_c   1.000
_cell.angle_alpha   90.00
_cell.angle_beta   90.00
_cell.angle_gamma   90.00
#
_symmetry.space_group_name_H-M   'P 1'
#
loop_
_entity.id
_entity.type
_entity.pdbx_description
1 polymer ?
#
loop_
_entity_poly.entity_id
_entity_poly.type
_entity_poly.pdbx_seq_one_letter_code
_entity_poly.pdbx_strand_id
1 'polypeptide(L)'
;GKAAGVFCGQDVVPADAIVLAVPWRAAKRLVPDLVAPVDESFVGSPITAVHLWFDKKIFDLPHAVLVGRVSQWVFQGEEEVGFRGKKDRGAQSKDVEHHCQVVISASRGICDGNRSKLLEIVINELQEIFPAARGARLIRSRIVTDPTAVLSVRPGIESVRPNSKTPVENLFLAGDWTQTGWPSTMEGAVRSGRQAASQFLEVAQMENDCVVKDLHKNAFIRLLVG
;
A
#
# COMPACT_ATOMS: atom_id res chain seq x y z
N GLY A 1 26.63 -11.36 -16.00
CA GLY A 1 26.73 -10.21 -16.94
C GLY A 1 26.38 -8.93 -16.19
N LYS A 2 26.67 -7.76 -16.79
CA LYS A 2 26.30 -6.45 -16.25
C LYS A 2 25.19 -5.83 -17.09
N ALA A 3 24.24 -5.16 -16.44
CA ALA A 3 23.29 -4.29 -17.11
C ALA A 3 24.02 -2.99 -17.52
N ALA A 4 23.82 -2.55 -18.77
CA ALA A 4 24.48 -1.36 -19.31
C ALA A 4 23.74 -0.05 -19.01
N GLY A 5 22.44 -0.13 -18.71
CA GLY A 5 21.58 1.04 -18.51
C GLY A 5 20.10 0.68 -18.50
N VAL A 6 19.26 1.71 -18.44
CA VAL A 6 17.79 1.60 -18.44
C VAL A 6 17.23 2.28 -19.69
N PHE A 7 16.34 1.60 -20.40
CA PHE A 7 15.60 2.18 -21.51
C PHE A 7 14.43 3.03 -20.98
N CYS A 8 14.40 4.31 -21.37
CA CYS A 8 13.35 5.28 -21.06
C CYS A 8 12.71 5.74 -22.37
N GLY A 9 11.77 4.95 -22.90
CA GLY A 9 11.23 5.18 -24.25
C GLY A 9 12.27 4.81 -25.31
N GLN A 10 12.72 5.79 -26.09
CA GLN A 10 13.80 5.60 -27.09
C GLN A 10 15.20 5.88 -26.53
N ASP A 11 15.28 6.53 -25.36
CA ASP A 11 16.54 6.92 -24.74
C ASP A 11 17.11 5.79 -23.87
N VAL A 12 18.44 5.75 -23.77
CA VAL A 12 19.16 4.88 -22.84
C VAL A 12 19.83 5.73 -21.78
N VAL A 13 19.51 5.45 -20.52
CA VAL A 13 20.19 6.04 -19.36
C VAL A 13 21.27 5.06 -18.90
N PRO A 14 22.57 5.32 -19.18
CA PRO A 14 23.64 4.46 -18.71
C PRO A 14 23.76 4.52 -17.19
N ALA A 15 24.13 3.40 -16.56
CA ALA A 15 24.29 3.33 -15.12
C ALA A 15 25.32 2.26 -14.72
N ASP A 16 26.16 2.58 -13.75
CA ASP A 16 27.12 1.62 -13.17
C ASP A 16 26.41 0.57 -12.31
N ALA A 17 25.31 0.95 -11.67
CA ALA A 17 24.42 0.07 -10.91
C ALA A 17 22.96 0.50 -11.03
N ILE A 18 22.05 -0.47 -10.99
CA ILE A 18 20.61 -0.27 -11.16
C ILE A 18 19.87 -0.91 -10.00
N VAL A 19 18.97 -0.16 -9.37
CA VAL A 19 17.99 -0.68 -8.41
C VAL A 19 16.61 -0.67 -9.05
N LEU A 20 16.02 -1.84 -9.23
CA LEU A 20 14.67 -1.99 -9.75
C LEU A 20 13.66 -1.91 -8.60
N ALA A 21 13.16 -0.70 -8.35
CA ALA A 21 12.23 -0.38 -7.25
C ALA A 21 10.76 -0.22 -7.70
N VAL A 22 10.34 -1.01 -8.70
CA VAL A 22 8.97 -0.96 -9.25
C VAL A 22 8.08 -2.07 -8.64
N PRO A 23 6.74 -1.97 -8.75
CA PRO A 23 5.86 -3.06 -8.33
C PRO A 23 6.21 -4.38 -9.02
N TRP A 24 6.04 -5.51 -8.32
CA TRP A 24 6.48 -6.83 -8.79
C TRP A 24 6.00 -7.22 -10.18
N ARG A 25 4.78 -6.79 -10.58
CA ARG A 25 4.24 -7.03 -11.93
C ARG A 25 5.03 -6.28 -13.00
N ALA A 26 5.42 -5.05 -12.73
CA ALA A 26 6.29 -4.28 -13.61
C ALA A 26 7.71 -4.88 -13.62
N ALA A 27 8.22 -5.29 -12.45
CA ALA A 27 9.52 -5.95 -12.36
C ALA A 27 9.55 -7.24 -13.18
N LYS A 28 8.52 -8.09 -13.09
CA LYS A 28 8.39 -9.31 -13.89
C LYS A 28 8.40 -9.04 -15.40
N ARG A 29 7.82 -7.93 -15.86
CA ARG A 29 7.85 -7.55 -17.29
C ARG A 29 9.22 -7.07 -17.74
N LEU A 30 9.95 -6.38 -16.87
CA LEU A 30 11.26 -5.80 -17.18
C LEU A 30 12.39 -6.82 -17.10
N VAL A 31 12.33 -7.73 -16.12
CA VAL A 31 13.37 -8.73 -15.84
C VAL A 31 12.74 -10.10 -15.56
N PRO A 32 12.16 -10.75 -16.60
CA PRO A 32 11.34 -11.95 -16.43
C PRO A 32 12.07 -13.11 -15.75
N ASP A 33 13.38 -13.23 -15.93
CA ASP A 33 14.15 -14.34 -15.36
C ASP A 33 14.57 -14.11 -13.90
N LEU A 34 14.38 -12.89 -13.37
CA LEU A 34 14.82 -12.51 -12.02
C LEU A 34 13.67 -12.47 -11.00
N VAL A 35 12.43 -12.47 -11.47
CA VAL A 35 11.24 -12.41 -10.62
C VAL A 35 10.45 -13.69 -10.83
N ALA A 36 10.01 -14.32 -9.73
CA ALA A 36 9.16 -15.51 -9.78
C ALA A 36 7.94 -15.28 -10.70
N PRO A 37 7.39 -16.34 -11.33
CA PRO A 37 6.14 -16.22 -12.07
C PRO A 37 5.07 -15.52 -11.25
N VAL A 38 4.34 -14.58 -11.87
CA VAL A 38 3.16 -13.98 -11.25
C VAL A 38 2.00 -14.97 -11.43
N ASP A 39 2.03 -16.03 -10.64
CA ASP A 39 0.98 -17.05 -10.58
C ASP A 39 0.16 -16.91 -9.29
N GLU A 40 -0.63 -17.93 -8.93
CA GLU A 40 -1.46 -17.89 -7.73
C GLU A 40 -0.67 -17.75 -6.42
N SER A 41 0.63 -18.08 -6.42
CA SER A 41 1.50 -17.89 -5.27
C SER A 41 1.89 -16.42 -5.08
N PHE A 42 1.86 -15.60 -6.13
CA PHE A 42 2.38 -14.22 -6.13
C PHE A 42 1.31 -13.17 -6.53
N VAL A 43 0.16 -13.22 -5.87
CA VAL A 43 -1.01 -12.39 -6.18
C VAL A 43 -1.10 -11.12 -5.33
N GLY A 44 -1.70 -10.07 -5.90
CA GLY A 44 -2.04 -8.85 -5.16
C GLY A 44 -3.29 -9.03 -4.30
N SER A 45 -3.33 -8.30 -3.18
CA SER A 45 -4.50 -8.15 -2.32
C SER A 45 -5.16 -6.79 -2.55
N PRO A 46 -6.47 -6.73 -2.85
CA PRO A 46 -7.13 -5.47 -3.15
C PRO A 46 -7.46 -4.67 -1.88
N ILE A 47 -7.23 -3.37 -1.92
CA ILE A 47 -7.65 -2.42 -0.87
C ILE A 47 -8.63 -1.41 -1.47
N THR A 48 -9.75 -1.22 -0.79
CA THR A 48 -10.77 -0.23 -1.16
C THR A 48 -10.79 0.91 -0.15
N ALA A 49 -10.66 2.14 -0.63
CA ALA A 49 -10.87 3.35 0.13
C ALA A 49 -12.25 3.97 -0.22
N VAL A 50 -13.07 4.18 0.79
CA VAL A 50 -14.36 4.88 0.69
C VAL A 50 -14.21 6.25 1.34
N HIS A 51 -14.15 7.28 0.52
CA HIS A 51 -14.11 8.66 0.97
C HIS A 51 -15.53 9.19 1.11
N LEU A 52 -15.83 9.81 2.24
CA LEU A 52 -17.15 10.31 2.61
C LEU A 52 -17.02 11.76 3.09
N TRP A 53 -17.92 12.62 2.63
CA TRP A 53 -18.00 14.01 3.06
C TRP A 53 -19.37 14.26 3.66
N PHE A 54 -19.41 14.68 4.92
CA PHE A 54 -20.63 14.96 5.66
C PHE A 54 -20.78 16.46 5.92
N ASP A 55 -22.00 16.87 6.25
CA ASP A 55 -22.33 18.23 6.68
C ASP A 55 -21.88 18.57 8.10
N LYS A 56 -21.43 17.57 8.86
CA LYS A 56 -20.84 17.72 10.19
C LYS A 56 -19.84 16.62 10.48
N LYS A 57 -18.93 16.86 11.42
CA LYS A 57 -18.01 15.84 11.93
C LYS A 57 -18.79 14.69 12.57
N ILE A 58 -18.49 13.46 12.16
CA ILE A 58 -19.23 12.27 12.61
C ILE A 58 -18.54 11.50 13.74
N PHE A 59 -17.26 11.76 14.01
CA PHE A 59 -16.48 11.15 15.10
C PHE A 59 -15.30 12.07 15.48
N ASP A 60 -14.79 11.99 16.72
CA ASP A 60 -13.75 12.90 17.24
C ASP A 60 -12.46 12.16 17.65
N LEU A 61 -11.89 11.41 16.71
CA LEU A 61 -10.61 10.72 16.87
C LEU A 61 -9.78 10.91 15.58
N PRO A 62 -8.44 10.85 15.63
CA PRO A 62 -7.63 10.85 14.40
C PRO A 62 -7.96 9.67 13.49
N HIS A 63 -8.26 8.52 14.10
CA HIS A 63 -8.70 7.31 13.41
C HIS A 63 -9.44 6.36 14.38
N ALA A 64 -10.12 5.35 13.83
CA ALA A 64 -10.76 4.27 14.57
C ALA A 64 -10.59 2.93 13.83
N VAL A 65 -10.55 1.84 14.58
CA VAL A 65 -10.51 0.45 14.07
C VAL A 65 -11.81 -0.24 14.42
N LEU A 66 -12.53 -0.77 13.43
CA LEU A 66 -13.81 -1.45 13.64
C LEU A 66 -13.63 -2.95 13.45
N VAL A 67 -13.65 -3.68 14.57
CA VAL A 67 -13.46 -5.13 14.59
C VAL A 67 -14.75 -5.84 14.15
N GLY A 68 -14.60 -6.86 13.30
CA GLY A 68 -15.73 -7.68 12.82
C GLY A 68 -16.65 -6.97 11.83
N ARG A 69 -16.21 -5.85 11.26
CA ARG A 69 -16.95 -5.01 10.32
C ARG A 69 -16.31 -5.01 8.94
N VAL A 70 -17.09 -4.62 7.94
CA VAL A 70 -16.58 -4.37 6.59
C VAL A 70 -15.65 -3.14 6.60
N SER A 71 -16.07 -2.09 7.29
CA SER A 71 -15.35 -0.82 7.46
C SER A 71 -14.21 -0.97 8.48
N GLN A 72 -13.10 -1.59 8.11
CA GLN A 72 -12.05 -1.99 9.07
C GLN A 72 -11.33 -0.81 9.74
N TRP A 73 -11.03 0.25 8.98
CA TRP A 73 -10.38 1.45 9.48
C TRP A 73 -11.16 2.69 9.05
N VAL A 74 -11.23 3.68 9.92
CA VAL A 74 -11.79 5.00 9.64
C VAL A 74 -10.75 6.04 10.00
N PHE A 75 -10.38 6.90 9.06
CA PHE A 75 -9.43 7.99 9.24
C PHE A 75 -10.14 9.33 9.11
N GLN A 76 -9.79 10.25 10.00
CA GLN A 76 -10.29 11.61 9.95
C GLN A 76 -9.59 12.33 8.81
N GLY A 77 -10.38 12.92 7.92
CA GLY A 77 -9.88 13.81 6.88
C GLY A 77 -9.65 15.22 7.40
N GLU A 78 -8.86 15.99 6.65
CA GLU A 78 -8.80 17.43 6.83
C GLU A 78 -10.15 18.06 6.47
N GLU A 79 -10.49 19.17 7.12
CA GLU A 79 -11.69 19.93 6.78
C GLU A 79 -11.52 20.58 5.40
N GLU A 80 -12.36 20.19 4.44
CA GLU A 80 -12.35 20.79 3.12
C GLU A 80 -13.36 21.93 3.07
N VAL A 81 -12.89 23.15 2.77
CA VAL A 81 -13.78 24.24 2.41
C VAL A 81 -14.38 23.92 1.05
N GLY A 82 -15.67 23.59 1.00
CA GLY A 82 -16.33 23.12 -0.21
C GLY A 82 -16.13 24.07 -1.40
N PHE A 83 -15.40 23.63 -2.41
CA PHE A 83 -15.33 24.30 -3.71
C PHE A 83 -16.59 23.97 -4.50
N ARG A 84 -17.72 24.63 -4.19
CA ARG A 84 -18.80 24.74 -5.18
C ARG A 84 -18.24 25.50 -6.38
N GLY A 85 -18.24 24.85 -7.54
CA GLY A 85 -17.71 25.40 -8.78
C GLY A 85 -18.22 26.81 -9.04
N LYS A 86 -17.33 27.68 -9.54
CA LYS A 86 -17.64 29.03 -10.03
C LYS A 86 -18.86 29.00 -10.96
N LYS A 87 -20.08 29.19 -10.46
CA LYS A 87 -21.21 29.65 -11.30
C LYS A 87 -22.41 30.29 -10.61
N ASP A 88 -22.56 30.27 -9.29
CA ASP A 88 -23.66 31.00 -8.63
C ASP A 88 -23.15 32.09 -7.68
N ARG A 89 -23.08 33.31 -8.21
CA ARG A 89 -22.95 34.54 -7.42
C ARG A 89 -24.33 34.89 -6.83
N GLY A 90 -24.64 34.30 -5.69
CA GLY A 90 -25.83 34.67 -4.92
C GLY A 90 -25.85 33.94 -3.58
N ALA A 91 -25.44 34.64 -2.52
CA ALA A 91 -25.59 34.31 -1.10
C ALA A 91 -25.80 32.83 -0.73
N GLN A 92 -24.76 32.16 -0.22
CA GLN A 92 -24.93 30.94 0.59
C GLN A 92 -23.70 30.71 1.48
N SER A 93 -23.97 30.25 2.70
CA SER A 93 -22.97 29.85 3.70
C SER A 93 -21.85 29.03 3.08
N LYS A 94 -20.61 29.27 3.51
CA LYS A 94 -19.52 28.31 3.29
C LYS A 94 -19.84 27.08 4.12
N ASP A 95 -20.63 26.17 3.58
CA ASP A 95 -20.87 24.88 4.23
C ASP A 95 -19.53 24.12 4.23
N VAL A 96 -18.98 23.93 5.43
CA VAL A 96 -17.75 23.17 5.65
C VAL A 96 -18.07 21.69 5.44
N GLU A 97 -17.33 21.01 4.57
CA GLU A 97 -17.48 19.57 4.38
C GLU A 97 -16.51 18.85 5.31
N HIS A 98 -17.03 17.90 6.09
CA HIS A 98 -16.22 17.09 6.99
C HIS A 98 -15.89 15.75 6.34
N HIS A 99 -14.62 15.53 6.01
CA HIS A 99 -14.13 14.33 5.34
C HIS A 99 -13.80 13.22 6.35
N CYS A 100 -14.14 11.98 6.00
CA CYS A 100 -13.53 10.80 6.56
C CYS A 100 -13.25 9.75 5.47
N GLN A 101 -12.22 8.94 5.69
CA GLN A 101 -11.84 7.86 4.78
C GLN A 101 -11.99 6.52 5.49
N VAL A 102 -12.76 5.62 4.90
CA VAL A 102 -12.87 4.23 5.36
C VAL A 102 -11.98 3.35 4.50
N VAL A 103 -11.15 2.51 5.11
CA VAL A 103 -10.27 1.57 4.41
C VAL A 103 -10.73 0.14 4.66
N ILE A 104 -10.86 -0.61 3.57
CA ILE A 104 -11.32 -2.00 3.55
C ILE A 104 -10.25 -2.85 2.86
N SER A 105 -9.58 -3.69 3.66
CA SER A 105 -8.53 -4.60 3.20
C SER A 105 -9.13 -5.90 2.68
N ALA A 106 -8.39 -6.59 1.80
CA ALA A 106 -8.80 -7.87 1.21
C ALA A 106 -10.20 -7.81 0.56
N SER A 107 -10.51 -6.69 -0.09
CA SER A 107 -11.83 -6.33 -0.65
C SER A 107 -12.24 -7.14 -1.90
N ARG A 108 -11.68 -8.35 -2.10
CA ARG A 108 -12.00 -9.20 -3.25
C ARG A 108 -13.43 -9.69 -3.14
N GLY A 109 -14.22 -9.51 -4.22
CA GLY A 109 -15.62 -9.93 -4.24
C GLY A 109 -16.53 -9.12 -3.32
N ILE A 110 -16.06 -7.99 -2.77
CA ILE A 110 -16.88 -7.18 -1.85
C ILE A 110 -18.14 -6.69 -2.57
N CYS A 111 -19.30 -7.07 -2.03
CA CYS A 111 -20.62 -6.75 -2.59
C CYS A 111 -20.75 -7.07 -4.09
N ASP A 112 -20.01 -8.04 -4.62
CA ASP A 112 -19.97 -8.37 -6.06
C ASP A 112 -19.70 -7.14 -6.96
N GLY A 113 -18.94 -6.17 -6.45
CA GLY A 113 -18.64 -4.91 -7.14
C GLY A 113 -19.75 -3.85 -7.07
N ASN A 114 -20.86 -4.12 -6.37
CA ASN A 114 -21.94 -3.14 -6.19
C ASN A 114 -21.51 -2.03 -5.21
N ARG A 115 -21.12 -0.90 -5.79
CA ARG A 115 -20.66 0.28 -5.06
C ARG A 115 -21.72 0.93 -4.18
N SER A 116 -22.99 0.92 -4.62
CA SER A 116 -24.10 1.49 -3.82
C SER A 116 -24.34 0.66 -2.56
N LYS A 117 -24.37 -0.66 -2.70
CA LYS A 117 -24.50 -1.59 -1.56
C LYS A 117 -23.32 -1.46 -0.60
N LEU A 118 -22.10 -1.33 -1.12
CA LEU A 118 -20.92 -1.08 -0.29
C LEU A 118 -21.05 0.24 0.48
N LEU A 119 -21.47 1.30 -0.19
CA LEU A 119 -21.67 2.61 0.43
C LEU A 119 -22.74 2.55 1.54
N GLU A 120 -23.86 1.88 1.30
CA GLU A 120 -24.92 1.67 2.29
C GLU A 120 -24.40 0.93 3.52
N ILE A 121 -23.65 -0.18 3.33
CA ILE A 121 -23.04 -0.94 4.43
C ILE A 121 -22.12 -0.03 5.25
N VAL A 122 -21.24 0.72 4.58
CA VAL A 122 -20.29 1.62 5.26
C VAL A 122 -21.03 2.68 6.06
N ILE A 123 -22.04 3.35 5.48
CA ILE A 123 -22.83 4.36 6.20
C ILE A 123 -23.54 3.76 7.41
N ASN A 124 -24.16 2.59 7.26
CA ASN A 124 -24.86 1.91 8.36
C ASN A 124 -23.89 1.55 9.49
N GLU A 125 -22.72 0.99 9.19
CA GLU A 125 -21.70 0.69 10.20
C GLU A 125 -21.21 1.97 10.91
N LEU A 126 -21.00 3.07 10.18
CA LEU A 126 -20.62 4.35 10.79
C LEU A 126 -21.73 4.89 11.71
N GLN A 127 -23.00 4.75 11.34
CA GLN A 127 -24.15 5.16 12.17
C GLN A 127 -24.35 4.28 13.41
N GLU A 128 -24.03 2.99 13.31
CA GLU A 128 -24.05 2.08 14.47
C GLU A 128 -22.98 2.47 15.48
N ILE A 129 -21.74 2.69 15.01
CA ILE A 129 -20.57 2.93 15.86
C ILE A 129 -20.49 4.38 16.36
N PHE A 130 -20.79 5.36 15.52
CA PHE A 130 -20.65 6.77 15.86
C PHE A 130 -22.01 7.45 16.00
N PRO A 131 -22.45 7.81 17.22
CA PRO A 131 -23.76 8.45 17.43
C PRO A 131 -23.98 9.72 16.61
N ALA A 132 -22.93 10.52 16.40
CA ALA A 132 -23.00 11.75 15.62
C ALA A 132 -23.30 11.51 14.13
N ALA A 133 -23.00 10.32 13.60
CA ALA A 133 -23.30 9.94 12.21
C ALA A 133 -24.81 9.72 11.95
N ARG A 134 -25.61 9.35 12.97
CA ARG A 134 -27.06 9.02 12.80
C ARG A 134 -27.92 10.17 12.30
N GLY A 135 -27.45 11.40 12.43
CA GLY A 135 -28.10 12.61 11.90
C GLY A 135 -27.18 13.44 11.03
N ALA A 136 -26.12 12.86 10.48
CA ALA A 136 -25.23 13.51 9.54
C ALA A 136 -25.72 13.25 8.11
N ARG A 137 -25.74 14.28 7.27
CA ARG A 137 -26.09 14.16 5.86
C ARG A 137 -24.82 13.92 5.05
N LEU A 138 -24.78 12.82 4.31
CA LEU A 138 -23.74 12.59 3.32
C LEU A 138 -23.91 13.58 2.15
N ILE A 139 -22.91 14.43 1.93
CA ILE A 139 -22.87 15.41 0.85
C ILE A 139 -22.39 14.76 -0.44
N ARG A 140 -21.31 13.98 -0.36
CA ARG A 140 -20.74 13.23 -1.49
C ARG A 140 -19.90 12.05 -1.01
N SER A 141 -19.61 11.13 -1.93
CA SER A 141 -18.74 10.00 -1.68
C SER A 141 -17.88 9.67 -2.90
N ARG A 142 -16.75 8.99 -2.67
CA ARG A 142 -15.88 8.45 -3.70
C ARG A 142 -15.32 7.11 -3.25
N ILE A 143 -15.48 6.09 -4.07
CA ILE A 143 -14.93 4.74 -3.82
C ILE A 143 -13.77 4.52 -4.79
N VAL A 144 -12.59 4.24 -4.25
CA VAL A 144 -11.37 3.94 -5.02
C VAL A 144 -10.88 2.56 -4.58
N THR A 145 -10.62 1.67 -5.55
CA THR A 145 -10.09 0.34 -5.27
C THR A 145 -8.81 0.15 -6.07
N ASP A 146 -7.73 -0.19 -5.38
CA ASP A 146 -6.54 -0.74 -6.03
C ASP A 146 -6.62 -2.27 -5.96
N PRO A 147 -6.77 -2.97 -7.10
CA PRO A 147 -6.91 -4.42 -7.13
C PRO A 147 -5.63 -5.17 -6.70
N THR A 148 -4.50 -4.47 -6.67
CA THR A 148 -3.16 -5.00 -6.44
C THR A 148 -2.37 -4.16 -5.43
N ALA A 149 -3.07 -3.59 -4.45
CA ALA A 149 -2.52 -2.62 -3.51
C ALA A 149 -1.25 -3.11 -2.78
N VAL A 150 -1.25 -4.37 -2.35
CA VAL A 150 -0.11 -5.02 -1.66
C VAL A 150 0.03 -6.46 -2.12
N LEU A 151 1.21 -7.07 -1.93
CA LEU A 151 1.39 -8.50 -2.14
C LEU A 151 0.59 -9.30 -1.09
N SER A 152 -0.12 -10.34 -1.52
CA SER A 152 -0.87 -11.22 -0.62
C SER A 152 0.08 -12.17 0.11
N VAL A 153 0.07 -12.14 1.44
CA VAL A 153 0.93 -12.98 2.28
C VAL A 153 0.32 -14.37 2.44
N ARG A 154 0.27 -15.15 1.36
CA ARG A 154 -0.24 -16.53 1.34
C ARG A 154 0.80 -17.49 1.96
N PRO A 155 0.38 -18.66 2.49
CA PRO A 155 1.33 -19.69 2.91
C PRO A 155 2.32 -20.03 1.80
N GLY A 156 3.62 -20.07 2.14
CA GLY A 156 4.69 -20.34 1.19
C GLY A 156 5.21 -19.13 0.40
N ILE A 157 4.61 -17.93 0.52
CA ILE A 157 5.08 -16.75 -0.25
C ILE A 157 6.56 -16.41 0.02
N GLU A 158 7.03 -16.59 1.26
CA GLU A 158 8.39 -16.21 1.64
C GLU A 158 9.46 -17.01 0.91
N SER A 159 9.18 -18.24 0.48
CA SER A 159 10.14 -19.06 -0.27
C SER A 159 10.28 -18.63 -1.74
N VAL A 160 9.33 -17.83 -2.26
CA VAL A 160 9.32 -17.36 -3.65
C VAL A 160 9.64 -15.88 -3.80
N ARG A 161 9.62 -15.10 -2.70
CA ARG A 161 10.08 -13.70 -2.74
C ARG A 161 11.58 -13.68 -3.08
N PRO A 162 12.01 -12.91 -4.09
CA PRO A 162 13.42 -12.87 -4.44
C PRO A 162 14.22 -12.03 -3.45
N ASN A 163 15.50 -12.35 -3.33
CA ASN A 163 16.47 -11.53 -2.61
C ASN A 163 16.73 -10.20 -3.34
N SER A 164 17.23 -9.21 -2.61
CA SER A 164 17.63 -7.92 -3.19
C SER A 164 18.81 -8.07 -4.17
N LYS A 165 19.72 -9.02 -3.93
CA LYS A 165 20.83 -9.34 -4.83
C LYS A 165 20.37 -10.27 -5.94
N THR A 166 20.71 -9.93 -7.19
CA THR A 166 20.41 -10.77 -8.36
C THR A 166 21.68 -11.44 -8.92
N PRO A 167 21.54 -12.43 -9.84
CA PRO A 167 22.67 -12.97 -10.60
C PRO A 167 23.34 -11.97 -11.56
N VAL A 168 22.70 -10.82 -11.84
CA VAL A 168 23.27 -9.74 -12.63
C VAL A 168 24.03 -8.81 -11.67
N GLU A 169 25.35 -8.72 -11.85
CA GLU A 169 26.28 -8.19 -10.85
C GLU A 169 25.92 -6.78 -10.33
N ASN A 170 25.40 -5.93 -11.21
CA ASN A 170 25.07 -4.54 -10.91
C ASN A 170 23.57 -4.22 -10.95
N LEU A 171 22.70 -5.24 -10.82
CA LEU A 171 21.26 -5.07 -10.78
C LEU A 171 20.69 -5.64 -9.47
N PHE A 172 19.95 -4.81 -8.75
CA PHE A 172 19.37 -5.12 -7.45
C PHE A 172 17.85 -4.93 -7.48
N LEU A 173 17.12 -5.69 -6.67
CA LEU A 173 15.67 -5.59 -6.53
C LEU A 173 15.30 -4.87 -5.23
N ALA A 174 14.32 -3.97 -5.31
CA ALA A 174 13.73 -3.34 -4.13
C ALA A 174 12.19 -3.31 -4.29
N GLY A 175 11.51 -3.44 -3.17
CA GLY A 175 10.06 -3.48 -3.07
C GLY A 175 9.63 -4.29 -1.86
N ASP A 176 8.47 -3.97 -1.30
CA ASP A 176 7.84 -4.72 -0.22
C ASP A 176 7.58 -6.21 -0.55
N TRP A 177 7.60 -6.53 -1.84
CA TRP A 177 7.48 -7.87 -2.41
C TRP A 177 8.79 -8.69 -2.43
N THR A 178 9.94 -8.10 -2.07
CA THR A 178 11.21 -8.85 -1.94
C THR A 178 11.33 -9.53 -0.58
N GLN A 179 12.35 -10.40 -0.43
CA GLN A 179 12.58 -11.20 0.77
C GLN A 179 13.15 -10.36 1.93
N THR A 180 12.31 -9.51 2.52
CA THR A 180 12.70 -8.61 3.60
C THR A 180 12.61 -9.26 4.98
N GLY A 181 11.88 -10.37 5.09
CA GLY A 181 11.46 -10.97 6.37
C GLY A 181 10.28 -10.24 7.04
N TRP A 182 9.71 -9.23 6.36
CA TRP A 182 8.57 -8.44 6.83
C TRP A 182 7.36 -8.61 5.88
N PRO A 183 6.12 -8.41 6.37
CA PRO A 183 4.95 -8.35 5.50
C PRO A 183 5.06 -7.23 4.46
N SER A 184 4.19 -7.26 3.44
CA SER A 184 4.11 -6.24 2.38
C SER A 184 3.57 -4.91 2.94
N THR A 185 4.43 -4.16 3.64
CA THR A 185 4.11 -2.87 4.28
C THR A 185 5.09 -1.78 3.87
N MET A 186 4.83 -0.55 4.29
CA MET A 186 5.76 0.58 4.09
C MET A 186 7.13 0.30 4.72
N GLU A 187 7.17 -0.30 5.91
CA GLU A 187 8.41 -0.69 6.59
C GLU A 187 9.14 -1.78 5.80
N GLY A 188 8.41 -2.74 5.23
CA GLY A 188 8.94 -3.73 4.30
C GLY A 188 9.58 -3.08 3.08
N ALA A 189 8.89 -2.10 2.46
CA ALA A 189 9.42 -1.34 1.33
C ALA A 189 10.71 -0.59 1.69
N VAL A 190 10.73 0.14 2.80
CA VAL A 190 11.92 0.87 3.28
C VAL A 190 13.07 -0.10 3.53
N ARG A 191 12.80 -1.23 4.21
CA ARG A 191 13.79 -2.26 4.48
C ARG A 191 14.36 -2.86 3.20
N SER A 192 13.52 -3.12 2.19
CA SER A 192 13.97 -3.64 0.89
C SER A 192 14.92 -2.66 0.17
N GLY A 193 14.62 -1.36 0.18
CA GLY A 193 15.48 -0.35 -0.44
C GLY A 193 16.83 -0.26 0.27
N ARG A 194 16.81 -0.33 1.60
CA ARG A 194 18.01 -0.40 2.45
C ARG A 194 18.84 -1.66 2.18
N GLN A 195 18.21 -2.81 1.99
CA GLN A 195 18.88 -4.05 1.60
C GLN A 195 19.51 -3.94 0.21
N ALA A 196 18.79 -3.40 -0.79
CA ALA A 196 19.33 -3.20 -2.14
C ALA A 196 20.54 -2.25 -2.14
N ALA A 197 20.47 -1.13 -1.41
CA ALA A 197 21.59 -0.21 -1.24
C ALA A 197 22.80 -0.89 -0.56
N SER A 198 22.55 -1.67 0.49
CA SER A 198 23.58 -2.47 1.17
C SER A 198 24.28 -3.45 0.23
N GLN A 199 23.52 -4.17 -0.61
CA GLN A 199 24.10 -5.09 -1.61
C GLN A 199 24.94 -4.36 -2.66
N PHE A 200 24.50 -3.16 -3.08
CA PHE A 200 25.30 -2.33 -3.98
C PHE A 200 26.62 -1.87 -3.34
N LEU A 201 26.56 -1.36 -2.09
CA LEU A 201 27.75 -0.88 -1.38
C LEU A 201 28.77 -2.00 -1.15
N GLU A 202 28.30 -3.22 -0.84
CA GLU A 202 29.18 -4.40 -0.75
C GLU A 202 29.91 -4.70 -2.06
N VAL A 203 29.19 -4.68 -3.19
CA VAL A 203 29.78 -4.91 -4.52
C VAL A 203 30.74 -3.79 -4.91
N ALA A 204 30.43 -2.55 -4.54
CA ALA A 204 31.27 -1.38 -4.77
C ALA A 204 32.45 -1.25 -3.78
N GLN A 205 32.57 -2.16 -2.81
CA GLN A 205 33.56 -2.12 -1.73
C GLN A 205 33.55 -0.80 -0.94
N MET A 206 32.34 -0.28 -0.71
CA MET A 206 32.09 0.95 0.05
C MET A 206 31.60 0.62 1.47
N GLU A 207 31.72 1.59 2.38
CA GLU A 207 31.19 1.47 3.74
C GLU A 207 29.67 1.27 3.72
N ASN A 208 29.17 0.37 4.59
CA ASN A 208 27.78 -0.08 4.56
C ASN A 208 27.11 -0.02 5.94
N ASP A 209 26.41 1.09 6.18
CA ASP A 209 25.55 1.30 7.35
C ASP A 209 24.05 1.28 7.00
N CYS A 210 23.73 0.69 5.84
CA CYS A 210 22.40 0.76 5.28
C CYS A 210 21.40 -0.18 5.95
N VAL A 211 21.78 -1.17 6.75
CA VAL A 211 20.80 -2.11 7.36
C VAL A 211 20.89 -2.07 8.88
N VAL A 212 19.77 -1.74 9.54
CA VAL A 212 19.64 -1.92 10.99
C VAL A 212 19.49 -3.42 11.25
N LYS A 213 20.39 -3.99 12.06
CA LYS A 213 20.36 -5.41 12.41
C LYS A 213 19.06 -5.73 13.16
N ASP A 214 18.46 -6.88 12.83
CA ASP A 214 17.34 -7.40 13.60
C ASP A 214 17.76 -7.70 15.04
N LEU A 215 16.78 -7.70 15.95
CA LEU A 215 17.01 -8.11 17.32
C LEU A 215 17.55 -9.55 17.37
N HIS A 216 18.52 -9.77 18.24
CA HIS A 216 19.14 -11.09 18.40
C HIS A 216 18.10 -12.13 18.84
N LYS A 217 17.81 -13.10 17.96
CA LYS A 217 17.00 -14.27 18.31
C LYS A 217 17.83 -15.24 19.14
N ASN A 218 17.49 -15.39 20.42
CA ASN A 218 18.09 -16.41 21.30
C ASN A 218 17.70 -17.84 20.87
N ALA A 219 18.36 -18.85 21.44
CA ALA A 219 18.13 -20.25 21.09
C ALA A 219 16.66 -20.68 21.25
N PHE A 220 15.97 -20.15 22.26
CA PHE A 220 14.56 -20.43 22.51
C PHE A 220 13.64 -19.88 21.41
N ILE A 221 13.87 -18.65 20.95
CA ILE A 221 13.09 -18.07 19.84
C ILE A 221 13.35 -18.83 18.54
N ARG A 222 14.59 -19.28 18.28
CA ARG A 222 14.90 -20.11 17.09
C ARG A 222 14.17 -21.45 17.13
N LEU A 223 14.08 -22.08 18.30
CA LEU A 223 13.32 -23.33 18.48
C LEU A 223 11.82 -23.14 18.20
N LEU A 224 11.23 -21.99 18.57
CA LEU A 224 9.81 -21.71 18.38
C LEU A 224 9.44 -21.22 16.98
N VAL A 225 10.35 -20.51 16.30
CA VAL A 225 10.05 -19.80 15.04
C VAL A 225 10.64 -20.51 13.81
N GLY A 226 11.60 -21.43 13.99
CA GLY A 226 12.31 -22.11 12.89
C GLY A 226 13.41 -21.24 12.31
#